data_AF-A0A124FXD2-F1
#
_entry.id   AF-A0A124FXD2-F1
#
_cell.length_a   1.000
_cell.length_b   1.000
_cell.length_c   1.000
_cell.angle_alpha   90.00
_cell.angle_beta   90.00
_cell.angle_gamma   90.00
#
_symmetry.space_group_name_H-M   'P 1'
#
loop_
_entity.id
_entity.type
_entity.pdbx_description
1 polymer ?
#
loop_
_entity_poly.entity_id
_entity_poly.type
_entity_poly.pdbx_seq_one_letter_code
_entity_poly.pdbx_strand_id
1 'polypeptide(L)'
;RNIIANPNCTTAQLVVALKAINDLSPIMKVHVATYQAASGAGAAAMQELEEQHRQLVNGEKPTIRKFAYQLAYNLIPQVDLFTDNGYTKEEMKMYNETRKIMHSDIEVSATCVRVPVMRAHSEAIWVETERPVSVEEARAAFEKAEGVVVIDNPANKEYPMPLDLSGRDPVYVGRIRKDLTNEKGLSFWSVSDQIRKGAALNAVQIAEYLIRQ
;
A
#
# COMPACT_ATOMS: atom_id res chain seq x y z
N ARG A 1 -11.90 -1.89 -27.20
CA ARG A 1 -12.43 -3.10 -26.54
C ARG A 1 -11.31 -4.14 -26.61
N ASN A 2 -10.98 -4.87 -25.53
CA ASN A 2 -9.74 -5.68 -25.34
C ASN A 2 -8.55 -4.94 -24.70
N ILE A 3 -8.81 -3.95 -23.83
CA ILE A 3 -7.77 -3.32 -23.01
C ILE A 3 -8.12 -3.61 -21.56
N ILE A 4 -7.21 -4.26 -20.83
CA ILE A 4 -7.31 -4.44 -19.38
C ILE A 4 -6.27 -3.53 -18.74
N ALA A 5 -6.73 -2.63 -17.88
CA ALA A 5 -5.86 -1.74 -17.13
C ALA A 5 -5.39 -2.44 -15.85
N ASN A 6 -4.08 -2.43 -15.60
CA ASN A 6 -3.51 -2.82 -14.33
C ASN A 6 -3.63 -1.65 -13.33
N PRO A 7 -4.10 -1.88 -12.09
CA PRO A 7 -4.22 -0.83 -11.10
C PRO A 7 -2.85 -0.25 -10.69
N ASN A 8 -2.90 0.91 -10.02
CA ASN A 8 -1.78 1.47 -9.31
C ASN A 8 -1.29 0.51 -8.22
N CYS A 9 0.02 0.50 -7.99
CA CYS A 9 0.68 -0.39 -7.07
C CYS A 9 0.25 -0.28 -5.60
N THR A 10 -0.11 0.91 -5.09
CA THR A 10 -0.69 1.08 -3.74
C THR A 10 -2.11 0.53 -3.69
N THR A 11 -2.91 0.83 -4.72
CA THR A 11 -4.28 0.33 -4.79
C THR A 11 -4.31 -1.19 -4.89
N ALA A 12 -3.40 -1.80 -5.67
CA ALA A 12 -3.32 -3.24 -5.84
C ALA A 12 -3.11 -4.00 -4.53
N GLN A 13 -2.18 -3.55 -3.67
CA GLN A 13 -2.01 -4.18 -2.35
C GLN A 13 -3.20 -3.90 -1.43
N LEU A 14 -3.74 -2.67 -1.48
CA LEU A 14 -4.87 -2.26 -0.65
C LEU A 14 -6.09 -3.14 -0.92
N VAL A 15 -6.52 -3.27 -2.18
CA VAL A 15 -7.75 -4.02 -2.53
C VAL A 15 -7.64 -5.51 -2.22
N VAL A 16 -6.44 -6.10 -2.30
CA VAL A 16 -6.22 -7.49 -1.89
C VAL A 16 -6.51 -7.68 -0.40
N ALA A 17 -6.03 -6.75 0.44
CA ALA A 17 -6.33 -6.78 1.87
C ALA A 17 -7.80 -6.42 2.17
N LEU A 18 -8.35 -5.38 1.52
CA LEU A 18 -9.74 -4.97 1.72
C LEU A 18 -10.73 -6.06 1.35
N LYS A 19 -10.47 -6.83 0.28
CA LYS A 19 -11.35 -7.93 -0.15
C LYS A 19 -11.58 -8.95 0.96
N ALA A 20 -10.54 -9.32 1.70
CA ALA A 20 -10.64 -10.27 2.81
C ALA A 20 -11.61 -9.80 3.90
N ILE A 21 -11.61 -8.50 4.22
CA ILE A 21 -12.51 -7.92 5.23
C ILE A 21 -13.91 -7.67 4.66
N ASN A 22 -14.00 -7.17 3.44
CA ASN A 22 -15.27 -6.85 2.78
C ASN A 22 -16.18 -8.06 2.63
N ASP A 23 -15.62 -9.26 2.51
CA ASP A 23 -16.38 -10.51 2.43
C ASP A 23 -17.03 -10.92 3.76
N LEU A 24 -16.53 -10.42 4.90
CA LEU A 24 -17.13 -10.63 6.22
C LEU A 24 -18.24 -9.63 6.53
N SER A 25 -18.01 -8.39 6.15
CA SER A 25 -18.93 -7.26 6.28
C SER A 25 -18.53 -6.21 5.26
N PRO A 26 -19.46 -5.68 4.44
CA PRO A 26 -19.13 -4.64 3.48
C PRO A 26 -18.42 -3.46 4.14
N ILE A 27 -17.38 -2.96 3.47
CA ILE A 27 -16.60 -1.81 3.94
C ILE A 27 -17.25 -0.53 3.41
N MET A 28 -17.53 0.40 4.32
CA MET A 28 -18.13 1.68 4.01
C MET A 28 -17.07 2.74 3.77
N LYS A 29 -16.06 2.81 4.65
CA LYS A 29 -15.00 3.83 4.61
C LYS A 29 -13.64 3.23 4.82
N VAL A 30 -12.65 3.85 4.18
CA VAL A 30 -11.23 3.54 4.35
C VAL A 30 -10.47 4.84 4.53
N HIS A 31 -9.70 4.92 5.61
CA HIS A 31 -8.59 5.87 5.70
C HIS A 31 -7.28 5.11 5.52
N VAL A 32 -6.36 5.67 4.74
CA VAL A 32 -5.05 5.05 4.51
C VAL A 32 -3.94 6.09 4.50
N ALA A 33 -2.88 5.82 5.24
CA ALA A 33 -1.62 6.55 5.17
C ALA A 33 -0.56 5.63 4.58
N THR A 34 -0.04 6.00 3.40
CA THR A 34 0.94 5.18 2.69
C THR A 34 2.36 5.66 2.97
N TYR A 35 3.27 4.70 3.06
CA TYR A 35 4.71 4.88 3.22
C TYR A 35 5.37 4.27 1.98
N GLN A 36 5.38 5.04 0.90
CA GLN A 36 5.80 4.56 -0.42
C GLN A 36 7.32 4.62 -0.57
N ALA A 37 7.92 3.51 -0.99
CA ALA A 37 9.35 3.40 -1.29
C ALA A 37 9.80 4.20 -2.53
N ALA A 38 11.09 4.54 -2.59
CA ALA A 38 11.74 5.23 -3.71
C ALA A 38 11.57 4.53 -5.07
N SER A 39 11.58 3.20 -5.09
CA SER A 39 11.36 2.39 -6.31
C SER A 39 10.04 2.67 -7.03
N GLY A 40 9.01 3.16 -6.34
CA GLY A 40 7.75 3.57 -6.98
C GLY A 40 7.92 4.76 -7.94
N ALA A 41 8.99 5.55 -7.78
CA ALA A 41 9.38 6.62 -8.71
C ALA A 41 10.42 6.15 -9.77
N GLY A 42 10.69 4.84 -9.84
CA GLY A 42 11.57 4.21 -10.83
C GLY A 42 13.02 4.03 -10.37
N ALA A 43 13.80 3.30 -11.18
CA ALA A 43 15.17 2.91 -10.83
C ALA A 43 16.10 4.10 -10.58
N ALA A 44 15.97 5.17 -11.36
CA ALA A 44 16.77 6.38 -11.16
C ALA A 44 16.46 7.09 -9.84
N ALA A 45 15.25 6.96 -9.31
CA ALA A 45 14.89 7.52 -8.01
C ALA A 45 15.49 6.72 -6.84
N MET A 46 15.66 5.41 -7.01
CA MET A 46 16.42 4.58 -6.06
C MET A 46 17.90 4.99 -6.04
N GLN A 47 18.52 5.12 -7.23
CA GLN A 47 19.90 5.55 -7.37
C GLN A 47 20.12 6.94 -6.74
N GLU A 48 19.17 7.86 -6.91
CA GLU A 48 19.22 9.17 -6.25
C GLU A 48 19.17 9.05 -4.71
N LEU A 49 18.34 8.18 -4.15
CA LEU A 49 18.31 7.97 -2.69
C LEU A 49 19.64 7.42 -2.16
N GLU A 50 20.23 6.44 -2.85
CA GLU A 50 21.56 5.90 -2.52
C GLU A 50 22.63 6.99 -2.57
N GLU A 51 22.62 7.81 -3.62
CA GLU A 51 23.57 8.92 -3.80
C GLU A 51 23.39 10.02 -2.75
N GLN A 52 22.15 10.35 -2.38
CA GLN A 52 21.87 11.28 -1.27
C GLN A 52 22.46 10.78 0.04
N HIS A 53 22.34 9.48 0.35
CA HIS A 53 22.97 8.91 1.54
C HIS A 53 24.50 8.99 1.48
N ARG A 54 25.12 8.65 0.33
CA ARG A 54 26.58 8.76 0.13
C ARG A 54 27.06 10.19 0.36
N GLN A 55 26.39 11.17 -0.26
CA GLN A 55 26.70 12.59 -0.14
C GLN A 55 26.63 13.07 1.31
N LEU A 56 25.54 12.74 2.01
CA LEU A 56 25.32 13.17 3.38
C LEU A 56 26.36 12.60 4.36
N VAL A 57 26.75 11.33 4.19
CA VAL A 57 27.82 10.71 5.01
C VAL A 57 29.16 11.43 4.80
N ASN A 58 29.40 11.97 3.61
CA ASN A 58 30.61 12.73 3.29
C ASN A 58 30.52 14.23 3.63
N GLY A 59 29.41 14.70 4.22
CA GLY A 59 29.18 16.12 4.48
C GLY A 59 28.92 16.95 3.22
N GLU A 60 28.58 16.31 2.10
CA GLU A 60 28.24 16.95 0.83
C GLU A 60 26.75 17.38 0.82
N LYS A 61 26.41 18.36 -0.02
CA LYS A 61 25.02 18.74 -0.26
C LYS A 61 24.32 17.67 -1.14
N PRO A 62 23.16 17.13 -0.73
CA PRO A 62 22.50 16.07 -1.48
C PRO A 62 21.93 16.54 -2.82
N THR A 63 22.04 15.68 -3.82
CA THR A 63 21.47 15.86 -5.15
C THR A 63 19.98 15.58 -5.12
N ILE A 64 19.17 16.52 -5.63
CA ILE A 64 17.72 16.39 -5.74
C ILE A 64 17.35 16.58 -7.21
N ARG A 65 16.87 15.52 -7.88
CA ARG A 65 16.47 15.56 -9.30
C ARG A 65 15.17 14.81 -9.57
N LYS A 66 14.95 13.66 -8.93
CA LYS A 66 13.78 12.80 -9.12
C LYS A 66 12.68 13.06 -8.11
N PHE A 67 13.03 13.57 -6.94
CA PHE A 67 12.08 13.95 -5.90
C PHE A 67 11.88 15.47 -5.86
N ALA A 68 10.78 15.92 -5.28
CA ALA A 68 10.54 17.34 -5.03
C ALA A 68 11.55 17.94 -4.02
N TYR A 69 12.00 17.11 -3.08
CA TYR A 69 12.93 17.47 -2.00
C TYR A 69 13.90 16.32 -1.72
N GLN A 70 14.90 16.54 -0.86
CA GLN A 70 15.74 15.47 -0.33
C GLN A 70 14.85 14.40 0.31
N LEU A 71 15.08 13.13 -0.04
CA LEU A 71 14.36 11.99 0.52
C LEU A 71 15.15 11.34 1.66
N ALA A 72 16.48 11.25 1.55
CA ALA A 72 17.33 10.72 2.61
C ALA A 72 17.06 11.45 3.94
N TYR A 73 16.74 10.70 5.00
CA TYR A 73 16.36 11.20 6.34
C TYR A 73 15.12 12.12 6.36
N ASN A 74 14.23 12.02 5.38
CA ASN A 74 13.06 12.89 5.26
C ASN A 74 11.80 12.11 4.84
N LEU A 75 10.63 12.75 4.95
CA LEU A 75 9.35 12.26 4.45
C LEU A 75 8.77 13.32 3.52
N ILE A 76 8.36 12.94 2.31
CA ILE A 76 7.78 13.86 1.32
C ILE A 76 6.29 13.55 1.18
N PRO A 77 5.38 14.37 1.74
CA PRO A 77 3.93 14.16 1.69
C PRO A 77 3.34 14.63 0.34
N GLN A 78 3.98 14.22 -0.75
CA GLN A 78 3.54 14.49 -2.10
C GLN A 78 4.02 13.35 -3.00
N VAL A 79 3.07 12.60 -3.54
CA VAL A 79 3.31 11.61 -4.59
C VAL A 79 2.45 11.96 -5.79
N ASP A 80 3.09 12.19 -6.93
CA ASP A 80 2.44 12.77 -8.13
C ASP A 80 2.05 14.25 -7.92
N LEU A 81 1.34 14.84 -8.86
CA LEU A 81 0.93 16.25 -8.85
C LEU A 81 -0.33 16.48 -8.01
N PHE A 82 -0.46 17.66 -7.39
CA PHE A 82 -1.71 18.10 -6.78
C PHE A 82 -2.83 18.28 -7.80
N THR A 83 -4.06 18.09 -7.33
CA THR A 83 -5.32 18.35 -8.04
C THR A 83 -6.06 19.51 -7.37
N ASP A 84 -7.13 20.00 -7.99
CA ASP A 84 -7.82 21.21 -7.56
C ASP A 84 -8.46 21.13 -6.16
N ASN A 85 -8.70 19.90 -5.65
CA ASN A 85 -9.28 19.68 -4.32
C ASN A 85 -8.23 19.58 -3.20
N GLY A 86 -6.95 19.79 -3.51
CA GLY A 86 -5.84 19.71 -2.55
C GLY A 86 -5.24 18.30 -2.35
N TYR A 87 -5.85 17.24 -2.89
CA TYR A 87 -5.25 15.91 -2.95
C TYR A 87 -4.32 15.78 -4.15
N THR A 88 -3.34 14.91 -4.04
CA THR A 88 -2.47 14.48 -5.13
C THR A 88 -3.17 13.48 -6.06
N LYS A 89 -2.67 13.36 -7.29
CA LYS A 89 -3.15 12.36 -8.25
C LYS A 89 -2.99 10.94 -7.74
N GLU A 90 -1.97 10.65 -6.92
CA GLU A 90 -1.80 9.32 -6.33
C GLU A 90 -2.94 9.00 -5.35
N GLU A 91 -3.30 9.94 -4.48
CA GLU A 91 -4.41 9.77 -3.54
C GLU A 91 -5.74 9.63 -4.29
N MET A 92 -5.93 10.42 -5.36
CA MET A 92 -7.12 10.32 -6.21
C MET A 92 -7.16 9.00 -7.00
N LYS A 93 -6.03 8.39 -7.37
CA LYS A 93 -6.01 7.03 -7.94
C LYS A 93 -6.52 6.02 -6.91
N MET A 94 -6.01 6.05 -5.68
CA MET A 94 -6.47 5.16 -4.61
C MET A 94 -7.98 5.28 -4.37
N TYR A 95 -8.52 6.50 -4.41
CA TYR A 95 -9.98 6.73 -4.33
C TYR A 95 -10.75 6.09 -5.49
N ASN A 96 -10.40 6.45 -6.73
CA ASN A 96 -11.18 6.06 -7.91
C ASN A 96 -11.02 4.57 -8.26
N GLU A 97 -9.79 4.05 -8.16
CA GLU A 97 -9.49 2.68 -8.55
C GLU A 97 -10.05 1.67 -7.55
N THR A 98 -9.99 1.96 -6.23
CA THR A 98 -10.57 1.07 -5.21
C THR A 98 -12.07 0.85 -5.45
N ARG A 99 -12.82 1.92 -5.66
CA ARG A 99 -14.27 1.87 -5.97
C ARG A 99 -14.56 1.04 -7.22
N LYS A 100 -13.75 1.24 -8.26
CA LYS A 100 -13.89 0.53 -9.54
C LYS A 100 -13.59 -0.96 -9.42
N ILE A 101 -12.55 -1.33 -8.69
CA ILE A 101 -12.09 -2.72 -8.55
C ILE A 101 -13.01 -3.51 -7.60
N MET A 102 -13.41 -2.89 -6.50
CA MET A 102 -14.26 -3.52 -5.49
C MET A 102 -15.73 -3.56 -5.91
N HIS A 103 -16.10 -2.91 -7.02
CA HIS A 103 -17.48 -2.79 -7.50
C HIS A 103 -18.44 -2.28 -6.41
N SER A 104 -17.99 -1.29 -5.62
CA SER A 104 -18.71 -0.78 -4.46
C SER A 104 -18.60 0.73 -4.31
N ASP A 105 -19.48 1.29 -3.46
CA ASP A 105 -19.49 2.71 -3.12
C ASP A 105 -18.57 3.07 -1.94
N ILE A 106 -17.56 2.23 -1.67
CA ILE A 106 -16.57 2.46 -0.63
C ILE A 106 -15.93 3.87 -0.74
N GLU A 107 -15.85 4.58 0.37
CA GLU A 107 -15.25 5.91 0.44
C GLU A 107 -13.80 5.78 0.93
N VAL A 108 -12.83 6.19 0.10
CA VAL A 108 -11.40 6.11 0.46
C VAL A 108 -10.83 7.52 0.63
N SER A 109 -10.17 7.79 1.75
CA SER A 109 -9.36 8.99 1.94
C SER A 109 -7.92 8.58 2.21
N ALA A 110 -7.03 8.98 1.31
CA ALA A 110 -5.63 8.59 1.32
C ALA A 110 -4.72 9.79 1.63
N THR A 111 -3.60 9.51 2.30
CA THR A 111 -2.44 10.41 2.37
C THR A 111 -1.21 9.67 1.87
N CYS A 112 -0.63 10.15 0.77
CA CYS A 112 0.47 9.48 0.09
C CYS A 112 1.82 10.12 0.38
N VAL A 113 2.68 9.42 1.12
CA VAL A 113 3.99 9.91 1.55
C VAL A 113 5.11 9.06 0.95
N ARG A 114 6.09 9.71 0.30
CA ARG A 114 7.34 9.05 -0.11
C ARG A 114 8.29 9.01 1.09
N VAL A 115 8.85 7.83 1.35
CA VAL A 115 9.74 7.56 2.49
C VAL A 115 11.10 7.02 2.02
N PRO A 116 12.18 7.11 2.82
CA PRO A 116 13.53 6.69 2.43
C PRO A 116 13.69 5.17 2.58
N VAL A 117 12.80 4.43 1.91
CA VAL A 117 12.80 2.97 1.80
C VAL A 117 13.08 2.63 0.34
N MET A 118 14.01 1.72 0.10
CA MET A 118 14.42 1.36 -1.27
C MET A 118 13.28 0.69 -2.04
N ARG A 119 12.61 -0.30 -1.43
CA ARG A 119 11.58 -1.13 -2.05
C ARG A 119 10.58 -1.65 -1.02
N ALA A 120 9.41 -2.02 -1.54
CA ALA A 120 8.18 -2.36 -0.83
C ALA A 120 7.46 -1.11 -0.28
N HIS A 121 6.16 -1.05 -0.54
CA HIS A 121 5.28 -0.02 0.02
C HIS A 121 4.68 -0.55 1.30
N SER A 122 4.41 0.36 2.22
CA SER A 122 3.68 0.04 3.44
C SER A 122 2.46 0.94 3.60
N GLU A 123 1.43 0.44 4.25
CA GLU A 123 0.16 1.16 4.42
C GLU A 123 -0.38 0.95 5.83
N ALA A 124 -0.64 2.04 6.54
CA ALA A 124 -1.48 2.03 7.73
C ALA A 124 -2.92 2.24 7.28
N ILE A 125 -3.79 1.28 7.57
CA ILE A 125 -5.14 1.22 7.02
C ILE A 125 -6.13 1.17 8.18
N TRP A 126 -7.18 1.98 8.06
CA TRP A 126 -8.35 1.97 8.92
C TRP A 126 -9.57 1.74 8.04
N VAL A 127 -10.41 0.79 8.42
CA VAL A 127 -11.65 0.47 7.72
C VAL A 127 -12.82 0.60 8.68
N GLU A 128 -13.95 1.09 8.17
CA GLU A 128 -15.25 1.04 8.83
C GLU A 128 -16.16 0.09 8.05
N THR A 129 -16.73 -0.89 8.73
CA THR A 129 -17.61 -1.90 8.14
C THR A 129 -19.07 -1.71 8.55
N GLU A 130 -20.02 -2.25 7.80
CA GLU A 130 -21.46 -2.15 8.13
C GLU A 130 -21.81 -2.68 9.52
N ARG A 131 -21.22 -3.82 9.91
CA ARG A 131 -21.23 -4.38 11.26
C ARG A 131 -19.81 -4.41 11.83
N PRO A 132 -19.63 -4.40 13.16
CA PRO A 132 -18.32 -4.69 13.75
C PRO A 132 -17.78 -6.05 13.27
N VAL A 133 -16.49 -6.08 12.95
CA VAL A 133 -15.70 -7.29 12.68
C VAL A 133 -14.71 -7.47 13.82
N SER A 134 -14.70 -8.63 14.46
CA SER A 134 -13.73 -8.90 15.53
C SER A 134 -12.31 -9.06 14.97
N VAL A 135 -11.31 -8.88 15.84
CA VAL A 135 -9.90 -9.08 15.44
C VAL A 135 -9.65 -10.52 15.01
N GLU A 136 -10.31 -11.48 15.66
CA GLU A 136 -10.25 -12.91 15.37
C GLU A 136 -10.89 -13.24 14.02
N GLU A 137 -12.07 -12.66 13.72
CA GLU A 137 -12.71 -12.78 12.41
C GLU A 137 -11.80 -12.22 11.30
N ALA A 138 -11.28 -11.00 11.51
CA ALA A 138 -10.39 -10.35 10.55
C ALA A 138 -9.11 -11.16 10.29
N ARG A 139 -8.46 -11.65 11.35
CA ARG A 139 -7.26 -12.50 11.25
C ARG A 139 -7.54 -13.76 10.45
N ALA A 140 -8.61 -14.47 10.80
CA ALA A 140 -8.99 -15.71 10.11
C ALA A 140 -9.34 -15.46 8.63
N ALA A 141 -9.90 -14.29 8.28
CA ALA A 141 -10.14 -13.92 6.89
C ALA A 141 -8.83 -13.64 6.13
N PHE A 142 -7.88 -12.91 6.73
CA PHE A 142 -6.58 -12.68 6.11
C PHE A 142 -5.79 -13.97 5.90
N GLU A 143 -5.82 -14.90 6.87
CA GLU A 143 -5.13 -16.20 6.75
C GLU A 143 -5.70 -17.09 5.64
N LYS A 144 -6.98 -16.92 5.29
CA LYS A 144 -7.66 -17.65 4.21
C LYS A 144 -7.57 -16.95 2.86
N ALA A 145 -7.21 -15.67 2.83
CA ALA A 145 -7.21 -14.87 1.61
C ALA A 145 -6.03 -15.25 0.71
N GLU A 146 -6.32 -15.52 -0.56
CA GLU A 146 -5.29 -15.85 -1.54
C GLU A 146 -4.34 -14.66 -1.77
N GLY A 147 -3.03 -14.93 -1.72
CA GLY A 147 -2.01 -13.90 -1.89
C GLY A 147 -1.80 -12.99 -0.68
N VAL A 148 -2.42 -13.29 0.47
CA VAL A 148 -2.18 -12.63 1.75
C VAL A 148 -1.38 -13.53 2.68
N VAL A 149 -0.43 -12.97 3.43
CA VAL A 149 0.30 -13.66 4.50
C VAL A 149 0.21 -12.83 5.77
N VAL A 150 -0.22 -13.45 6.87
CA VAL A 150 -0.30 -12.79 8.17
C VAL A 150 1.04 -12.89 8.91
N ILE A 151 1.60 -11.75 9.29
CA ILE A 151 2.73 -11.65 10.23
C ILE A 151 2.25 -10.74 11.36
N ASP A 152 1.74 -11.30 12.45
CA ASP A 152 1.12 -10.46 13.48
C ASP A 152 1.20 -11.11 14.85
N ASN A 153 2.39 -10.98 15.45
CA ASN A 153 2.66 -11.41 16.81
C ASN A 153 3.46 -10.31 17.52
N PRO A 154 2.77 -9.26 18.01
CA PRO A 154 3.41 -8.13 18.67
C PRO A 154 4.22 -8.51 19.92
N ALA A 155 3.85 -9.59 20.62
CA ALA A 155 4.58 -10.08 21.79
C ALA A 155 6.02 -10.50 21.45
N ASN A 156 6.24 -11.01 20.23
CA ASN A 156 7.55 -11.39 19.72
C ASN A 156 8.16 -10.34 18.76
N LYS A 157 7.54 -9.16 18.63
CA LYS A 157 7.96 -8.09 17.70
C LYS A 157 7.91 -8.52 16.23
N GLU A 158 6.95 -9.38 15.88
CA GLU A 158 6.76 -9.87 14.51
C GLU A 158 5.61 -9.10 13.84
N TYR A 159 5.96 -8.32 12.82
CA TYR A 159 5.04 -7.57 11.98
C TYR A 159 5.66 -7.31 10.60
N PRO A 160 4.86 -7.05 9.55
CA PRO A 160 5.38 -6.83 8.21
C PRO A 160 6.30 -5.61 8.17
N MET A 161 7.50 -5.76 7.61
CA MET A 161 8.46 -4.68 7.41
C MET A 161 8.98 -4.70 5.98
N PRO A 162 9.15 -3.53 5.32
CA PRO A 162 9.53 -3.48 3.91
C PRO A 162 10.91 -4.07 3.60
N LEU A 163 11.83 -4.05 4.57
CA LEU A 163 13.19 -4.56 4.41
C LEU A 163 13.21 -6.06 4.04
N ASP A 164 12.50 -6.89 4.82
CA ASP A 164 12.52 -8.35 4.67
C ASP A 164 11.57 -8.86 3.57
N LEU A 165 10.65 -8.00 3.13
CA LEU A 165 9.56 -8.34 2.21
C LEU A 165 9.82 -7.86 0.77
N SER A 166 10.90 -7.14 0.55
CA SER A 166 11.36 -6.79 -0.79
C SER A 166 11.64 -8.04 -1.63
N GLY A 167 11.13 -8.09 -2.86
CA GLY A 167 11.25 -9.24 -3.75
C GLY A 167 10.22 -10.35 -3.51
N ARG A 168 9.32 -10.21 -2.53
CA ARG A 168 8.28 -11.21 -2.24
C ARG A 168 6.99 -10.88 -3.00
N ASP A 169 6.22 -11.92 -3.29
CA ASP A 169 4.98 -11.83 -4.09
C ASP A 169 3.70 -11.54 -3.28
N PRO A 170 3.55 -12.01 -2.01
CA PRO A 170 2.34 -11.76 -1.25
C PRO A 170 2.15 -10.30 -0.79
N VAL A 171 0.93 -10.00 -0.37
CA VAL A 171 0.62 -8.87 0.50
C VAL A 171 0.72 -9.35 1.95
N TYR A 172 1.56 -8.71 2.75
CA TYR A 172 1.75 -9.09 4.14
C TYR A 172 0.91 -8.19 5.02
N VAL A 173 0.14 -8.77 5.94
CA VAL A 173 -0.75 -8.04 6.84
C VAL A 173 -0.39 -8.34 8.28
N GLY A 174 -0.43 -7.30 9.12
CA GLY A 174 -0.30 -7.45 10.57
C GLY A 174 -0.75 -6.22 11.32
N ARG A 175 -0.38 -6.14 12.61
CA ARG A 175 -0.86 -5.11 13.53
C ARG A 175 -2.39 -5.03 13.55
N ILE A 176 -3.07 -6.16 13.43
CA ILE A 176 -4.54 -6.21 13.29
C ILE A 176 -5.15 -5.90 14.66
N ARG A 177 -6.01 -4.89 14.73
CA ARG A 177 -6.59 -4.42 15.99
C ARG A 177 -7.92 -3.70 15.75
N LYS A 178 -8.78 -3.71 16.77
CA LYS A 178 -9.97 -2.85 16.80
C LYS A 178 -9.54 -1.39 16.79
N ASP A 179 -10.26 -0.57 16.04
CA ASP A 179 -10.07 0.86 16.07
C ASP A 179 -10.56 1.46 17.41
N LEU A 180 -9.85 2.48 17.92
CA LEU A 180 -10.17 3.07 19.23
C LEU A 180 -11.26 4.14 19.16
N THR A 181 -11.51 4.72 17.99
CA THR A 181 -12.44 5.84 17.81
C THR A 181 -13.70 5.46 17.05
N ASN A 182 -13.76 4.24 16.52
CA ASN A 182 -14.89 3.71 15.77
C ASN A 182 -15.25 2.29 16.22
N GLU A 183 -16.47 2.10 16.74
CA GLU A 183 -16.93 0.79 17.22
C GLU A 183 -17.01 -0.28 16.11
N LYS A 184 -17.23 0.16 14.86
CA LYS A 184 -17.23 -0.67 13.66
C LYS A 184 -15.90 -0.59 12.90
N GLY A 185 -14.88 -0.02 13.53
CA GLY A 185 -13.59 0.20 12.94
C GLY A 185 -12.60 -0.93 13.21
N LEU A 186 -11.81 -1.26 12.20
CA LEU A 186 -10.64 -2.12 12.29
C LEU A 186 -9.42 -1.37 11.73
N SER A 187 -8.26 -1.52 12.36
CA SER A 187 -7.00 -0.99 11.85
C SER A 187 -6.00 -2.12 11.63
N PHE A 188 -5.23 -2.03 10.55
CA PHE A 188 -4.16 -2.97 10.26
C PHE A 188 -3.02 -2.30 9.48
N TRP A 189 -1.91 -3.00 9.38
CA TRP A 189 -0.72 -2.61 8.65
C TRP A 189 -0.49 -3.58 7.51
N SER A 190 -0.20 -3.06 6.32
CA SER A 190 0.11 -3.87 5.16
C SER A 190 1.46 -3.49 4.56
N VAL A 191 2.18 -4.47 4.02
CA VAL A 191 3.42 -4.29 3.27
C VAL A 191 3.41 -5.21 2.06
N SER A 192 3.76 -4.69 0.89
CA SER A 192 3.95 -5.50 -0.32
C SER A 192 5.03 -4.91 -1.23
N ASP A 193 5.72 -5.77 -1.97
CA ASP A 193 6.61 -5.35 -3.04
C ASP A 193 5.79 -4.83 -4.22
N GLN A 194 5.75 -3.51 -4.33
CA GLN A 194 4.93 -2.82 -5.32
C GLN A 194 5.40 -3.05 -6.77
N ILE A 195 6.67 -3.45 -7.01
CA ILE A 195 7.15 -3.80 -8.36
C ILE A 195 6.61 -5.16 -8.78
N ARG A 196 6.52 -6.11 -7.84
CA ARG A 196 5.96 -7.44 -8.11
C ARG A 196 4.44 -7.37 -8.04
N LYS A 197 3.85 -7.47 -6.86
CA LYS A 197 2.39 -7.54 -6.70
C LYS A 197 1.67 -6.29 -7.21
N GLY A 198 2.28 -5.12 -7.04
CA GLY A 198 1.69 -3.86 -7.49
C GLY A 198 1.78 -3.57 -8.99
N ALA A 199 2.58 -4.33 -9.75
CA ALA A 199 2.78 -4.07 -11.18
C ALA A 199 2.98 -5.36 -11.99
N ALA A 200 4.18 -5.96 -11.94
CA ALA A 200 4.57 -7.03 -12.85
C ALA A 200 3.79 -8.34 -12.61
N LEU A 201 3.69 -8.78 -11.36
CA LEU A 201 2.99 -10.02 -11.02
C LEU A 201 1.50 -9.89 -11.31
N ASN A 202 0.87 -8.76 -11.00
CA ASN A 202 -0.55 -8.59 -11.28
C ASN A 202 -0.85 -8.64 -12.78
N ALA A 203 -0.01 -8.01 -13.61
CA ALA A 203 -0.13 -8.12 -15.07
C ALA A 203 0.03 -9.57 -15.57
N VAL A 204 0.99 -10.33 -15.03
CA VAL A 204 1.17 -11.76 -15.35
C VAL A 204 -0.03 -12.58 -14.90
N GLN A 205 -0.53 -12.37 -13.68
CA GLN A 205 -1.70 -13.08 -13.14
C GLN A 205 -2.96 -12.82 -13.96
N ILE A 206 -3.16 -11.59 -14.45
CA ILE A 206 -4.25 -11.27 -15.39
C ILE A 206 -4.09 -12.07 -16.68
N ALA A 207 -2.88 -12.13 -17.26
CA ALA A 207 -2.63 -12.89 -18.48
C ALA A 207 -2.85 -14.41 -18.28
N GLU A 208 -2.35 -14.96 -17.17
CA GLU A 208 -2.55 -16.37 -16.81
C GLU A 208 -4.04 -16.71 -16.62
N TYR A 209 -4.81 -15.81 -15.98
CA TYR A 209 -6.24 -15.98 -15.84
C TYR A 209 -6.93 -16.02 -17.22
N LEU A 210 -6.62 -15.08 -18.11
CA LEU A 210 -7.20 -15.03 -19.46
C LEU A 210 -6.86 -16.26 -20.31
N ILE A 211 -5.66 -16.83 -20.15
CA ILE A 211 -5.25 -18.06 -20.87
C ILE A 211 -6.03 -19.29 -20.37
N ARG A 212 -6.44 -19.29 -19.09
CA ARG A 212 -7.23 -20.39 -18.50
C ARG A 212 -8.72 -20.29 -18.83
N GLN A 213 -9.23 -19.12 -19.22
CA GLN A 213 -10.62 -18.93 -19.67
C GLN A 213 -10.80 -19.42 -21.11
#